data_AF-A0A2P2GKU1-F1
#
_entry.id   AF-A0A2P2GKU1-F1
#
_cell.length_a   1.000
_cell.length_b   1.000
_cell.length_c   1.000
_cell.angle_alpha   90.00
_cell.angle_beta   90.00
_cell.angle_gamma   90.00
#
_symmetry.space_group_name_H-M   'P 1'
#
loop_
_entity.id
_entity.type
_entity.pdbx_description
1 polymer ?
#
loop_
_entity_poly.entity_id
_entity_poly.type
_entity_poly.pdbx_seq_one_letter_code
_entity_poly.pdbx_strand_id
1 'polypeptide(L)'
;MTDRQPLTVTRNADGSYSPAYDETWPPLTEVEWSAGVASIESGLTIRVIESGQGYHFDISGGRGSSGLGPMSLSDAYAFLEGVRIGAQETARRLGENR
;
A
#
# COMPACT_ATOMS: atom_id res chain seq x y z
N MET A 1 18.56 -0.31 2.44
CA MET A 1 17.22 0.29 2.28
C MET A 1 16.97 0.33 0.78
N THR A 2 15.92 -0.32 0.32
CA THR A 2 15.57 -0.36 -1.11
C THR A 2 14.30 0.47 -1.27
N ASP A 3 14.38 1.57 -2.02
CA ASP A 3 13.22 2.37 -2.40
C ASP A 3 12.54 1.67 -3.58
N ARG A 4 11.27 1.27 -3.42
CA ARG A 4 10.49 0.63 -4.47
C ARG A 4 9.28 1.47 -4.81
N GLN A 5 9.04 1.63 -6.11
CA GLN A 5 7.78 2.18 -6.58
C GLN A 5 6.66 1.17 -6.27
N PRO A 6 5.48 1.64 -5.82
CA PRO A 6 4.33 0.77 -5.65
C PRO A 6 4.02 0.01 -6.94
N LEU A 7 3.34 -1.12 -6.79
CA LEU A 7 2.79 -1.82 -7.93
C LEU A 7 1.82 -0.86 -8.65
N THR A 8 1.92 -0.76 -9.98
CA THR A 8 1.04 0.11 -10.76
C THR A 8 -0.38 -0.45 -10.72
N VAL A 9 -1.21 0.15 -9.88
CA VAL A 9 -2.64 -0.17 -9.79
C VAL A 9 -3.41 0.81 -10.69
N THR A 10 -4.51 0.34 -11.28
CA THR A 10 -5.49 1.18 -12.00
C THR A 10 -6.88 0.91 -11.43
N ARG A 11 -7.69 1.96 -11.24
CA ARG A 11 -9.10 1.82 -10.86
C ARG A 11 -9.97 1.75 -12.12
N ASN A 12 -10.72 0.67 -12.25
CA ASN A 12 -11.64 0.42 -13.35
C ASN A 12 -12.96 1.19 -13.17
N ALA A 13 -13.75 1.28 -14.24
CA ALA A 13 -15.03 2.00 -14.23
C ALA A 13 -16.08 1.36 -13.29
N ASP A 14 -15.96 0.06 -13.00
CA ASP A 14 -16.81 -0.69 -12.08
C ASP A 14 -16.38 -0.56 -10.61
N GLY A 15 -15.30 0.18 -10.33
CA GLY A 15 -14.72 0.33 -8.99
C GLY A 15 -13.75 -0.78 -8.58
N SER A 16 -13.50 -1.78 -9.44
CA SER A 16 -12.45 -2.78 -9.22
C SER A 16 -11.06 -2.20 -9.48
N TYR A 17 -10.01 -2.91 -9.05
CA TYR A 17 -8.63 -2.54 -9.29
C TYR A 17 -7.94 -3.54 -10.22
N SER A 18 -6.96 -3.06 -10.99
CA SER A 18 -6.14 -3.86 -11.89
C SER A 18 -4.65 -3.64 -11.60
N PRO A 19 -3.88 -4.72 -11.34
CA PRO A 19 -4.33 -6.12 -11.24
C PRO A 19 -5.31 -6.35 -10.08
N ALA A 20 -6.14 -7.38 -10.20
CA ALA A 20 -7.02 -7.79 -9.11
C ALA A 20 -6.17 -8.26 -7.91
N TYR A 21 -6.72 -8.11 -6.71
CA TYR A 21 -6.07 -8.60 -5.50
C TYR A 21 -5.87 -10.12 -5.56
N ASP A 22 -4.69 -10.59 -5.16
CA ASP A 22 -4.31 -11.99 -5.14
C ASP A 22 -3.70 -12.34 -3.77
N GLU A 23 -4.41 -13.17 -3.02
CA GLU A 23 -4.03 -13.63 -1.67
C GLU A 23 -2.77 -14.51 -1.66
N THR A 24 -2.32 -14.99 -2.83
CA THR A 24 -1.11 -15.80 -2.95
C THR A 24 0.15 -14.98 -3.11
N TRP A 25 0.02 -13.65 -3.21
CA TRP A 25 1.15 -12.76 -3.35
C TRP A 25 2.08 -12.80 -2.14
N PRO A 26 3.40 -12.65 -2.37
CA PRO A 26 4.33 -12.40 -1.28
C PRO A 26 3.91 -11.15 -0.49
N PRO A 27 4.15 -11.09 0.83
CA PRO A 27 3.72 -9.98 1.67
C PRO A 27 4.14 -8.59 1.15
N LEU A 28 5.33 -8.49 0.54
CA LEU A 28 5.78 -7.25 -0.07
C LEU A 28 4.90 -6.81 -1.24
N THR A 29 4.51 -7.74 -2.10
CA THR A 29 3.65 -7.45 -3.27
C THR A 29 2.24 -7.07 -2.83
N GLU A 30 1.72 -7.69 -1.76
CA GLU A 30 0.44 -7.31 -1.13
C GLU A 30 0.48 -5.87 -0.60
N VAL A 31 1.58 -5.50 0.06
CA VAL A 31 1.84 -4.15 0.58
C VAL A 31 1.97 -3.13 -0.57
N GLU A 32 2.72 -3.47 -1.61
CA GLU A 32 2.90 -2.63 -2.80
C GLU A 32 1.58 -2.39 -3.54
N TRP A 33 0.73 -3.42 -3.67
CA TRP A 33 -0.60 -3.29 -4.28
C TRP A 33 -1.52 -2.40 -3.43
N SER A 34 -1.55 -2.63 -2.12
CA SER A 34 -2.38 -1.86 -1.19
C SER A 34 -1.97 -0.37 -1.17
N ALA A 35 -0.67 -0.09 -1.25
CA ALA A 35 -0.16 1.26 -1.42
C ALA A 35 -0.61 1.91 -2.74
N GLY A 36 -0.66 1.14 -3.83
CA GLY A 36 -1.19 1.59 -5.11
C GLY A 36 -2.68 1.94 -5.05
N VAL A 37 -3.49 1.12 -4.38
CA VAL A 37 -4.92 1.40 -4.13
C VAL A 37 -5.09 2.68 -3.32
N ALA A 38 -4.40 2.80 -2.19
CA ALA A 38 -4.45 4.00 -1.35
C ALA A 38 -4.01 5.25 -2.11
N SER A 39 -3.01 5.15 -2.99
CA SER A 39 -2.53 6.23 -3.84
C SER A 39 -3.63 6.74 -4.77
N ILE A 40 -4.36 5.84 -5.43
CA ILE A 40 -5.50 6.20 -6.29
C ILE A 40 -6.65 6.81 -5.48
N GLU A 41 -7.02 6.18 -4.37
CA GLU A 41 -8.20 6.57 -3.59
C GLU A 41 -7.99 7.85 -2.77
N SER A 42 -6.74 8.25 -2.51
CA SER A 42 -6.41 9.48 -1.77
C SER A 42 -5.84 10.59 -2.67
N GLY A 43 -5.35 10.24 -3.86
CA GLY A 43 -4.58 11.15 -4.71
C GLY A 43 -3.18 11.49 -4.16
N LEU A 44 -2.70 10.75 -3.15
CA LEU A 44 -1.39 10.92 -2.54
C LEU A 44 -0.33 10.08 -3.25
N THR A 45 0.91 10.59 -3.29
CA THR A 45 2.06 9.81 -3.72
C THR A 45 2.58 8.99 -2.53
N ILE A 46 2.35 7.68 -2.56
CA ILE A 46 2.81 6.75 -1.53
C ILE A 46 4.00 5.95 -2.08
N ARG A 47 5.07 5.79 -1.29
CA ARG A 47 6.19 4.88 -1.58
C ARG A 47 6.30 3.83 -0.50
N VAL A 48 6.71 2.62 -0.90
CA VAL A 48 6.96 1.52 0.03
C VAL A 48 8.47 1.38 0.22
N ILE A 49 8.91 1.45 1.47
CA ILE A 49 10.30 1.31 1.87
C ILE A 49 10.43 0.00 2.64
N GLU A 50 11.22 -0.93 2.11
CA GLU A 50 11.56 -2.16 2.80
C GLU A 50 12.81 -1.96 3.67
N SER A 51 12.70 -2.34 4.95
CA SER A 51 13.78 -2.31 5.94
C SER A 51 13.90 -3.64 6.66
N GLY A 52 15.02 -3.87 7.35
CA GLY A 52 15.20 -5.07 8.19
C GLY A 52 14.20 -5.19 9.35
N GLN A 53 13.40 -4.16 9.62
CA GLN A 53 12.33 -4.16 10.63
C GLN A 53 10.92 -4.27 10.02
N GLY A 54 10.81 -4.45 8.70
CA GLY A 54 9.55 -4.55 7.96
C GLY A 54 9.35 -3.40 6.98
N TYR A 55 8.09 -3.13 6.65
CA TYR A 55 7.68 -2.16 5.64
C TYR A 55 7.36 -0.80 6.25
N HIS A 56 7.75 0.27 5.56
CA HIS A 56 7.42 1.66 5.89
C HIS A 56 6.78 2.34 4.69
N PHE A 57 5.92 3.32 4.94
CA PHE A 57 5.31 4.12 3.88
C PHE A 57 5.78 5.56 3.96
N ASP A 58 6.32 6.08 2.86
CA ASP A 58 6.57 7.51 2.69
C ASP A 58 5.39 8.10 1.90
N ILE A 59 4.62 8.97 2.56
CA ILE A 59 3.41 9.56 2.00
C ILE A 59 3.69 11.04 1.72
N SER A 60 3.66 11.39 0.45
CA SER A 60 3.92 12.74 -0.04
C SER A 60 2.78 13.20 -0.94
N GLY A 61 2.46 14.49 -0.90
CA GLY A 61 1.34 15.05 -1.67
C GLY A 61 0.60 16.11 -0.87
N GLY A 62 0.75 17.36 -1.29
CA GLY A 62 0.06 18.50 -0.71
C GLY A 62 -0.87 19.14 -1.73
N ARG A 63 -2.14 19.32 -1.36
CA ARG A 63 -3.13 20.35 -1.79
C ARG A 63 -3.27 20.74 -3.29
N GLY A 64 -2.63 20.05 -4.23
CA GLY A 64 -2.57 20.47 -5.63
C GLY A 64 -2.73 19.36 -6.67
N SER A 65 -2.93 18.10 -6.25
CA SER A 65 -3.44 17.08 -7.17
C SER A 65 -4.93 17.35 -7.34
N SER A 66 -5.34 17.73 -8.55
CA SER A 66 -6.70 18.16 -8.91
C SER A 66 -7.79 17.08 -8.75
N GLY A 67 -7.46 15.95 -8.14
CA GLY A 67 -8.41 14.94 -7.70
C GLY A 67 -8.17 14.67 -6.22
N LEU A 68 -8.98 15.29 -5.36
CA LEU A 68 -9.23 14.73 -4.04
C LEU A 68 -9.88 13.37 -4.28
N GLY A 69 -9.11 12.29 -4.17
CA GLY A 69 -9.71 10.97 -4.04
C GLY A 69 -10.63 10.96 -2.80
N PRO A 70 -11.61 10.06 -2.71
CA PRO A 70 -12.57 10.03 -1.60
C PRO A 70 -11.93 9.83 -0.21
N MET A 71 -10.66 9.42 -0.13
CA MET A 71 -9.95 9.13 1.11
C MET A 71 -9.16 10.35 1.62
N SER A 72 -9.35 10.71 2.90
CA SER A 72 -8.54 11.77 3.53
C SER A 72 -7.11 11.30 3.82
N LEU A 73 -6.19 12.24 4.07
CA LEU A 73 -4.82 11.92 4.48
C LEU A 73 -4.78 11.01 5.73
N SER A 74 -5.62 11.30 6.71
CA SER A 74 -5.73 10.52 7.95
C SER A 74 -6.24 9.11 7.68
N ASP A 75 -7.21 8.95 6.79
CA ASP A 75 -7.73 7.63 6.40
C ASP A 75 -6.69 6.82 5.62
N ALA A 76 -5.92 7.47 4.75
CA ALA A 76 -4.83 6.83 4.02
C ALA A 76 -3.74 6.31 4.96
N TYR A 77 -3.34 7.13 5.97
CA TYR A 77 -2.41 6.67 7.00
C TYR A 77 -2.98 5.49 7.81
N ALA A 78 -4.24 5.57 8.25
CA ALA A 78 -4.86 4.51 9.03
C ALA A 78 -4.97 3.19 8.25
N PHE A 79 -5.36 3.27 6.98
CA PHE A 79 -5.43 2.12 6.08
C PHE A 79 -4.06 1.46 5.89
N LEU A 80 -3.04 2.26 5.54
CA LEU A 80 -1.68 1.75 5.31
C LEU A 80 -1.05 1.18 6.57
N GLU A 81 -1.29 1.78 7.74
CA GLU A 81 -0.80 1.25 9.00
C GLU A 81 -1.43 -0.11 9.33
N GLY A 82 -2.73 -0.29 9.03
CA GLY A 82 -3.40 -1.59 9.13
C GLY A 82 -2.76 -2.65 8.22
N VAL A 83 -2.49 -2.28 6.96
CA VAL A 83 -1.78 -3.15 6.00
C VAL A 83 -0.38 -3.50 6.50
N ARG A 84 0.37 -2.54 7.05
CA ARG A 84 1.70 -2.74 7.64
C ARG A 84 1.68 -3.80 8.73
N ILE A 85 0.75 -3.67 9.67
CA ILE A 85 0.61 -4.57 10.82
C ILE A 85 0.21 -5.96 10.35
N GLY A 86 -0.74 -6.06 9.41
CA GLY A 86 -1.15 -7.33 8.81
C GLY A 86 0.02 -8.06 8.14
N ALA A 87 0.77 -7.36 7.28
CA ALA A 87 1.93 -7.92 6.59
C ALA A 87 3.04 -8.37 7.57
N GLN A 88 3.28 -7.60 8.64
CA GLN A 88 4.24 -7.97 9.69
C GLN A 88 3.82 -9.21 10.47
N GLU A 89 2.54 -9.33 10.83
CA GLU A 89 2.02 -10.50 11.55
C GLU A 89 2.06 -11.75 10.66
N THR A 90 1.72 -11.63 9.38
CA THR A 90 1.86 -12.72 8.40
C THR A 90 3.33 -13.14 8.27
N ALA A 91 4.26 -12.19 8.13
CA ALA A 91 5.68 -12.47 8.06
C ALA A 91 6.21 -13.17 9.33
N ARG A 92 5.75 -12.74 10.52
CA ARG A 92 6.09 -13.39 11.81
C ARG A 92 5.63 -14.84 11.83
N ARG A 93 4.37 -15.11 11.47
CA ARG A 93 3.81 -16.48 11.42
C ARG A 93 4.52 -17.38 10.43
N LEU A 94 4.93 -16.84 9.28
CA LEU A 94 5.71 -17.58 8.28
C LEU A 94 7.15 -17.85 8.76
N GLY A 95 7.73 -16.95 9.56
CA GLY A 95 9.05 -17.12 10.17
C GLY A 95 9.07 -18.10 11.35
N GLU A 96 7.97 -18.21 12.10
CA GLU A 96 7.83 -19.15 13.23
C GLU A 96 7.58 -20.61 12.80
N ASN A 97 7.11 -20.83 11.56
CA ASN A 97 6.89 -22.16 10.99
C ASN A 97 8.13 -22.74 10.26
N ARG A 98 9.33 -22.24 10.56
CA ARG A 98 10.59 -22.65 9.92
C ARG A 98 11.57 -23.30 10.86
#